data_AF-T0NEF1-F1
#
_entry.id   AF-T0NEF1-F1
#
_cell.length_a   1.000
_cell.length_b   1.000
_cell.length_c   1.000
_cell.angle_alpha   90.00
_cell.angle_beta   90.00
_cell.angle_gamma   90.00
#
_symmetry.space_group_name_H-M   'P 1'
#
loop_
_entity.id
_entity.type
_entity.pdbx_description
1 polymer ?
#
loop_
_entity_poly.entity_id
_entity_poly.type
_entity_poly.pdbx_seq_one_letter_code
_entity_poly.pdbx_strand_id
1 'polypeptide(L)'
;MLFQMSYLNMDKDEDILSHKYATTILLYLLDNGSSKKTDLQQVSTMHTIDKLLPLLENSGLISIEEQRLGRRIYAIQLTDKGKRIAEGLKKAEQAVYSQEDLHALPPNYTDQFKNLSAVTHLNVLDDRIAIRDLNYGGAGHDRIVFVYLKLNGNNIIRLWCEVDKVFDCVHTKYAWSLPDVQAMTQIQYAKGNINRVQK
;
A
#
# COMPACT_ATOMS: atom_id res chain seq x y z
N MET A 1 -1.76 -24.74 -38.12
CA MET A 1 -1.44 -23.49 -37.38
C MET A 1 -2.41 -23.41 -36.22
N LEU A 2 -1.95 -23.79 -35.03
CA LEU A 2 -2.72 -23.78 -33.79
C LEU A 2 -2.25 -22.59 -32.96
N PHE A 3 -3.03 -21.53 -32.95
CA PHE A 3 -2.90 -20.44 -31.99
C PHE A 3 -4.31 -19.94 -31.68
N GLN A 4 -4.93 -20.55 -30.67
CA GLN A 4 -5.99 -19.87 -29.93
C GLN A 4 -5.64 -19.98 -28.45
N MET A 5 -5.18 -18.83 -27.97
CA MET A 5 -4.73 -18.57 -26.61
C MET A 5 -5.85 -18.87 -25.62
N SER A 6 -5.48 -19.67 -24.63
CA SER A 6 -6.11 -19.85 -23.34
C SER A 6 -6.40 -18.50 -22.66
N TYR A 7 -7.64 -18.01 -22.81
CA TYR A 7 -8.19 -16.88 -22.06
C TYR A 7 -9.52 -17.29 -21.42
N LEU A 8 -9.55 -18.37 -20.67
CA LEU A 8 -10.71 -18.75 -19.84
C LEU A 8 -10.18 -19.58 -18.66
N ASN A 9 -9.84 -18.92 -17.55
CA ASN A 9 -9.74 -19.47 -16.19
C ASN A 9 -9.43 -18.34 -15.19
N MET A 10 -10.28 -17.31 -15.13
CA MET A 10 -10.16 -16.22 -14.13
C MET A 10 -11.34 -16.16 -13.14
N ASP A 11 -12.22 -17.17 -13.11
CA ASP A 11 -13.48 -17.09 -12.34
C ASP A 11 -13.67 -18.19 -11.26
N LYS A 12 -12.60 -18.84 -10.78
CA LYS A 12 -12.70 -19.81 -9.65
C LYS A 12 -11.55 -19.81 -8.65
N ASP A 13 -10.72 -18.78 -8.61
CA ASP A 13 -9.78 -18.62 -7.50
C ASP A 13 -10.50 -17.86 -6.40
N GLU A 14 -11.04 -18.61 -5.44
CA GLU A 14 -11.45 -18.08 -4.13
C GLU A 14 -10.32 -17.15 -3.65
N ASP A 15 -10.62 -15.90 -3.33
CA ASP A 15 -9.59 -14.92 -2.96
C ASP A 15 -8.82 -15.46 -1.75
N ILE A 16 -7.62 -15.99 -2.00
CA ILE A 16 -6.81 -16.64 -0.98
C ILE A 16 -6.47 -15.65 0.15
N LEU A 17 -6.44 -14.35 -0.14
CA LEU A 17 -6.22 -13.30 0.85
C LEU A 17 -7.48 -12.98 1.66
N SER A 18 -8.68 -13.37 1.18
CA SER A 18 -9.92 -13.26 1.95
C SER A 18 -10.04 -14.33 3.05
N HIS A 19 -9.16 -15.34 3.04
CA HIS A 19 -9.09 -16.32 4.11
C HIS A 19 -8.57 -15.67 5.39
N LYS A 20 -9.31 -15.84 6.48
CA LYS A 20 -9.12 -15.17 7.79
C LYS A 20 -7.67 -15.12 8.32
N TYR A 21 -6.84 -16.13 8.02
CA TYR A 21 -5.47 -16.24 8.55
C TYR A 21 -4.38 -16.15 7.47
N ALA A 22 -4.74 -15.97 6.19
CA ALA A 22 -3.77 -15.90 5.09
C ALA A 22 -2.83 -14.72 5.27
N THR A 23 -3.41 -13.53 5.50
CA THR A 23 -2.68 -12.28 5.72
C THR A 23 -1.72 -12.40 6.90
N THR A 24 -2.18 -12.93 8.03
CA THR A 24 -1.37 -13.09 9.25
C THR A 24 -0.20 -14.05 9.05
N ILE A 25 -0.39 -15.16 8.33
CA ILE A 25 0.69 -16.11 8.01
C ILE A 25 1.73 -15.46 7.09
N LEU A 26 1.30 -14.72 6.07
CA LEU A 26 2.21 -14.03 5.16
C LEU A 26 3.06 -12.98 5.88
N LEU A 27 2.46 -12.19 6.77
CA LEU A 27 3.17 -11.20 7.59
C LEU A 27 4.14 -11.87 8.57
N TYR A 28 3.73 -12.97 9.21
CA TYR A 28 4.61 -13.74 10.09
C TYR A 28 5.84 -14.28 9.37
N LEU A 29 5.66 -14.84 8.17
CA LEU A 29 6.78 -15.33 7.35
C LEU A 29 7.64 -14.18 6.82
N LEU A 30 7.07 -12.99 6.60
CA LEU A 30 7.84 -11.80 6.22
C LEU A 30 8.81 -11.38 7.32
N ASP A 31 8.36 -11.42 8.58
CA ASP A 31 9.17 -11.00 9.73
C ASP A 31 10.20 -12.07 10.16
N ASN A 32 9.86 -13.35 10.03
CA ASN A 32 10.71 -14.46 10.49
C ASN A 32 11.50 -15.16 9.36
N GLY A 33 11.22 -14.83 8.10
CA GLY A 33 11.82 -15.44 6.92
C GLY A 33 11.34 -16.87 6.68
N SER A 34 12.02 -17.84 7.31
CA SER A 34 11.69 -19.26 7.20
C SER A 34 11.17 -19.81 8.50
N SER A 35 10.07 -20.56 8.46
CA SER A 35 9.44 -21.11 9.66
C SER A 35 9.02 -22.56 9.48
N LYS A 36 9.00 -23.31 10.59
CA LYS A 36 8.41 -24.63 10.60
C LYS A 36 6.90 -24.50 10.78
N LYS A 37 6.19 -25.54 10.37
CA LYS A 37 4.74 -25.62 10.56
C LYS A 37 4.29 -25.47 12.03
N THR A 38 5.09 -25.98 12.97
CA THR A 38 4.84 -25.82 14.41
C THR A 38 4.93 -24.37 14.87
N ASP A 39 5.80 -23.58 14.24
CA ASP A 39 6.03 -22.19 14.62
C ASP A 39 4.84 -21.32 14.20
N LEU A 40 4.17 -21.69 13.09
CA LEU A 40 2.93 -21.06 12.63
C LEU A 40 1.75 -21.25 13.59
N GLN A 41 1.83 -22.14 14.58
CA GLN A 41 0.79 -22.25 15.62
C GLN A 41 0.64 -20.97 16.46
N GLN A 42 1.64 -20.09 16.44
CA GLN A 42 1.58 -18.78 17.08
C GLN A 42 0.52 -17.87 16.44
N VAL A 43 0.22 -18.06 15.16
CA VAL A 43 -0.67 -17.16 14.39
C VAL A 43 -2.00 -17.81 14.01
N SER A 44 -2.10 -19.14 14.04
CA SER A 44 -3.35 -19.85 13.76
C SER A 44 -3.38 -21.27 14.34
N THR A 45 -4.51 -21.94 14.26
CA THR A 45 -4.66 -23.33 14.72
C THR A 45 -4.09 -24.31 13.69
N MET A 46 -3.54 -25.44 14.15
CA MET A 46 -2.92 -26.43 13.26
C MET A 46 -3.87 -26.92 12.16
N HIS A 47 -5.15 -27.14 12.49
CA HIS A 47 -6.18 -27.53 11.51
C HIS A 47 -6.37 -26.48 10.40
N THR A 48 -6.28 -25.20 10.74
CA THR A 48 -6.40 -24.11 9.76
C THR A 48 -5.16 -24.01 8.90
N ILE A 49 -3.98 -24.15 9.51
CA ILE A 49 -2.68 -24.17 8.83
C ILE A 49 -2.62 -25.33 7.83
N ASP A 50 -3.10 -26.52 8.19
CA ASP A 50 -3.17 -27.70 7.33
C ASP A 50 -3.97 -27.44 6.04
N LYS A 51 -5.07 -26.71 6.15
CA LYS A 51 -5.93 -26.36 5.02
C LYS A 51 -5.36 -25.22 4.18
N LEU A 52 -4.71 -24.26 4.82
CA LEU A 52 -4.33 -22.99 4.22
C LEU A 52 -2.96 -23.05 3.52
N LEU A 53 -2.01 -23.82 4.04
CA LEU A 53 -0.68 -23.94 3.43
C LEU A 53 -0.72 -24.46 1.99
N PRO A 54 -1.49 -25.52 1.65
CA PRO A 54 -1.60 -25.96 0.26
C PRO A 54 -2.19 -24.90 -0.67
N LEU A 55 -3.14 -24.09 -0.19
CA LEU A 55 -3.75 -23.01 -0.97
C LEU A 55 -2.75 -21.87 -1.24
N LEU A 56 -1.97 -21.49 -0.22
CA LEU A 56 -0.91 -20.49 -0.34
C LEU A 56 0.24 -20.97 -1.24
N GLU A 57 0.57 -22.26 -1.21
CA GLU A 57 1.58 -22.87 -2.07
C GLU A 57 1.10 -22.95 -3.53
N ASN A 58 -0.12 -23.45 -3.75
CA ASN A 58 -0.72 -23.55 -5.09
C ASN A 58 -0.87 -22.18 -5.77
N SER A 59 -1.09 -21.12 -4.99
CA SER A 59 -1.15 -19.75 -5.49
C SER A 59 0.22 -19.08 -5.67
N GLY A 60 1.29 -19.81 -5.35
CA GLY A 60 2.68 -19.38 -5.50
C GLY A 60 3.08 -18.29 -4.52
N LEU A 61 2.41 -18.17 -3.37
CA LEU A 61 2.73 -17.18 -2.33
C LEU A 61 3.79 -17.71 -1.35
N ILE A 62 3.79 -19.01 -1.10
CA ILE A 62 4.78 -19.68 -0.25
C ILE A 62 5.42 -20.86 -0.98
N SER A 63 6.56 -21.31 -0.46
CA SER A 63 7.23 -22.54 -0.83
C SER A 63 7.38 -23.42 0.41
N ILE A 64 7.12 -24.72 0.26
CA ILE A 64 7.28 -25.70 1.34
C ILE A 64 8.38 -26.68 0.93
N GLU A 65 9.55 -26.55 1.52
CA GLU A 65 10.70 -27.41 1.22
C GLU A 65 10.89 -28.48 2.30
N GLU A 66 11.04 -29.74 1.87
CA GLU A 66 11.40 -30.85 2.76
C GLU A 66 12.92 -30.87 2.97
N GLN A 67 13.36 -30.60 4.20
CA GLN A 67 14.76 -30.77 4.59
C GLN A 67 14.96 -32.18 5.18
N ARG A 68 15.80 -32.97 4.50
CA ARG A 68 16.12 -34.37 4.85
C ARG A 68 17.41 -34.54 5.68
N LEU A 69 17.89 -33.48 6.31
CA LEU A 69 19.02 -33.56 7.24
C LEU A 69 18.51 -33.89 8.65
N GLY A 70 18.52 -35.19 8.99
CA GLY A 70 18.07 -35.69 10.29
C GLY A 70 16.57 -35.99 10.35
N ARG A 71 15.86 -35.44 11.34
CA ARG A 71 14.39 -35.55 11.40
C ARG A 71 13.80 -34.77 10.22
N ARG A 72 12.76 -35.32 9.57
CA ARG A 72 12.06 -34.63 8.47
C ARG A 72 11.49 -33.31 8.98
N ILE A 73 11.96 -32.19 8.42
CA ILE A 73 11.49 -30.84 8.75
C ILE A 73 10.97 -30.21 7.46
N TYR A 74 9.77 -29.64 7.54
CA TYR A 74 9.18 -28.83 6.47
C TYR A 74 9.48 -27.36 6.76
N ALA A 75 10.29 -26.74 5.90
CA ALA A 75 10.59 -25.31 5.96
C ALA A 75 9.62 -24.55 5.05
N ILE A 76 8.93 -23.57 5.61
CA ILE A 76 7.92 -22.77 4.92
C ILE A 76 8.48 -21.36 4.75
N GLN A 77 8.50 -20.84 3.53
CA GLN A 77 9.08 -19.54 3.20
C GLN A 77 8.22 -18.80 2.18
N LEU A 78 8.29 -17.46 2.18
CA LEU A 78 7.67 -16.66 1.12
C LEU A 78 8.41 -16.84 -0.20
N THR A 79 7.66 -16.90 -1.30
CA THR A 79 8.23 -16.72 -2.64
C THR A 79 8.45 -15.23 -2.92
N ASP A 80 9.10 -14.88 -4.03
CA ASP A 80 9.21 -13.48 -4.47
C ASP A 80 7.83 -12.80 -4.62
N LYS A 81 6.83 -13.54 -5.11
CA LYS A 81 5.45 -13.07 -5.23
C LYS A 81 4.84 -12.85 -3.85
N GLY A 82 4.97 -13.82 -2.95
CA GLY A 82 4.47 -13.73 -1.58
C GLY A 82 5.09 -12.57 -0.80
N LYS A 83 6.39 -12.35 -0.98
CA LYS A 83 7.13 -11.25 -0.34
C LYS A 83 6.59 -9.88 -0.74
N ARG A 84 6.39 -9.64 -2.04
CA ARG A 84 5.82 -8.37 -2.53
C ARG A 84 4.42 -8.11 -1.98
N ILE A 85 3.59 -9.15 -1.88
CA ILE A 85 2.24 -9.02 -1.33
C ILE A 85 2.29 -8.76 0.18
N ALA A 86 3.09 -9.52 0.93
CA ALA A 86 3.25 -9.33 2.37
C ALA A 86 3.78 -7.94 2.72
N GLU A 87 4.75 -7.41 1.96
CA GLU A 87 5.26 -6.05 2.13
C GLU A 87 4.16 -5.00 1.85
N GLY A 88 3.33 -5.21 0.82
CA GLY A 88 2.18 -4.36 0.54
C GLY A 88 1.16 -4.36 1.67
N LEU A 89 0.86 -5.53 2.23
CA LEU A 89 -0.04 -5.70 3.37
C LEU A 89 0.50 -4.98 4.61
N LYS A 90 1.79 -5.14 4.92
CA LYS A 90 2.43 -4.48 6.07
C LYS A 90 2.38 -2.95 5.97
N LYS A 91 2.61 -2.41 4.77
CA LYS A 91 2.48 -0.97 4.52
C LYS A 91 1.04 -0.48 4.68
N ALA A 92 0.07 -1.27 4.22
CA ALA A 92 -1.35 -0.95 4.39
C ALA A 92 -1.76 -0.96 5.88
N GLU A 93 -1.30 -1.94 6.67
CA GLU A 93 -1.52 -1.97 8.12
C GLU A 93 -0.91 -0.75 8.81
N GLN A 94 0.34 -0.40 8.48
CA GLN A 94 0.99 0.79 9.05
C GLN A 94 0.26 2.09 8.71
N ALA A 95 -0.32 2.21 7.52
CA ALA A 95 -1.15 3.35 7.15
C ALA A 95 -2.45 3.41 7.99
N VAL A 96 -3.05 2.27 8.32
CA VAL A 96 -4.23 2.19 9.19
C VAL A 96 -3.88 2.50 10.65
N TYR A 97 -2.79 1.94 11.18
CA TYR A 97 -2.33 2.26 12.55
C TYR A 97 -1.98 3.75 12.70
N SER A 98 -1.44 4.39 11.65
CA SER A 98 -1.21 5.84 11.64
C SER A 98 -2.51 6.68 11.70
N GLN A 99 -3.67 6.08 11.40
CA GLN A 99 -4.99 6.71 11.54
C GLN A 99 -5.66 6.43 12.91
N GLU A 100 -5.41 5.27 13.52
CA GLU A 100 -6.07 4.85 14.77
C GLU A 100 -5.39 5.42 16.03
N ASP A 101 -4.07 5.67 16.02
CA ASP A 101 -3.37 6.38 17.10
C ASP A 101 -3.73 7.88 17.22
N LEU A 102 -4.57 8.40 16.32
CA LEU A 102 -5.14 9.75 16.38
C LEU A 102 -6.38 9.88 17.28
N HIS A 103 -6.89 8.78 17.87
CA HIS A 103 -8.05 8.81 18.76
C HIS A 103 -7.68 8.67 20.25
N ALA A 104 -6.85 9.59 20.75
CA ALA A 104 -6.85 10.00 22.15
C ALA A 104 -6.60 11.51 22.27
N LEU A 105 -7.37 12.31 21.52
CA LEU A 105 -7.33 13.76 21.65
C LEU A 105 -7.98 14.16 22.99
N PRO A 106 -7.31 14.93 23.85
CA PRO A 106 -7.88 15.37 25.11
C PRO A 106 -9.16 16.19 24.88
N PRO A 107 -10.13 16.16 25.80
CA PRO A 107 -11.25 17.08 25.77
C PRO A 107 -10.67 18.51 25.84
N ASN A 108 -10.89 19.33 24.80
CA ASN A 108 -10.29 20.64 24.51
C ASN A 108 -9.08 20.69 23.56
N TYR A 109 -8.75 19.61 22.83
CA TYR A 109 -7.74 19.68 21.76
C TYR A 109 -8.08 20.78 20.74
N THR A 110 -9.34 20.89 20.33
CA THR A 110 -9.82 21.89 19.34
C THR A 110 -9.53 23.35 19.72
N ASP A 111 -9.44 23.68 21.01
CA ASP A 111 -9.14 25.06 21.44
C ASP A 111 -7.65 25.41 21.28
N GLN A 112 -6.75 24.42 21.34
CA GLN A 112 -5.30 24.61 21.14
C GLN A 112 -4.94 24.80 19.67
N PHE A 113 -5.77 24.27 18.76
CA PHE A 113 -5.57 24.39 17.31
C PHE A 113 -6.49 25.42 16.66
N LYS A 114 -7.22 26.19 17.47
CA LYS A 114 -8.06 27.27 16.98
C LYS A 114 -7.20 28.27 16.21
N ASN A 115 -7.50 28.45 14.91
CA ASN A 115 -6.73 29.22 13.92
C ASN A 115 -5.48 28.54 13.32
N LEU A 116 -5.27 27.24 13.55
CA LEU A 116 -4.25 26.46 12.85
C LEU A 116 -4.87 25.68 11.69
N SER A 117 -4.13 25.61 10.59
CA SER A 117 -4.40 24.67 9.50
C SER A 117 -3.26 23.66 9.44
N ALA A 118 -3.60 22.41 9.15
CA ALA A 118 -2.62 21.34 8.99
C ALA A 118 -2.81 20.68 7.62
N VAL A 119 -1.70 20.39 6.96
CA VAL A 119 -1.67 19.72 5.66
C VAL A 119 -0.97 18.38 5.87
N THR A 120 -1.69 17.27 5.67
CA THR A 120 -1.15 15.91 5.79
C THR A 120 -1.37 15.15 4.50
N HIS A 121 -0.45 14.27 4.07
CA HIS A 121 -0.69 13.44 2.89
C HIS A 121 -1.41 12.14 3.28
N LEU A 122 -2.35 11.70 2.46
CA LEU A 122 -3.08 10.45 2.63
C LEU A 122 -2.46 9.32 1.80
N ASN A 123 -2.17 9.59 0.52
CA ASN A 123 -1.62 8.58 -0.38
C ASN A 123 -0.95 9.23 -1.61
N VAL A 124 0.12 8.61 -2.11
CA VAL A 124 0.77 8.96 -3.38
C VAL A 124 0.42 7.87 -4.40
N LEU A 125 -0.30 8.27 -5.45
CA LEU A 125 -0.70 7.43 -6.58
C LEU A 125 0.26 7.63 -7.74
N ASP A 126 0.05 6.90 -8.85
CA ASP A 126 0.95 6.95 -10.01
C ASP A 126 1.08 8.35 -10.66
N ASP A 127 0.00 9.15 -10.65
CA ASP A 127 -0.07 10.45 -11.34
C ASP A 127 -0.49 11.62 -10.43
N ARG A 128 -0.82 11.36 -9.17
CA ARG A 128 -1.37 12.35 -8.24
C ARG A 128 -1.10 11.97 -6.79
N ILE A 129 -1.21 12.96 -5.91
CA ILE A 129 -1.19 12.78 -4.46
C ILE A 129 -2.50 13.29 -3.85
N ALA A 130 -3.03 12.54 -2.90
CA ALA A 130 -4.15 12.96 -2.06
C ALA A 130 -3.61 13.60 -0.77
N ILE A 131 -4.01 14.83 -0.51
CA ILE A 131 -3.64 15.61 0.67
C ILE A 131 -4.90 15.90 1.48
N ARG A 132 -4.84 15.76 2.79
CA ARG A 132 -5.87 16.22 3.72
C ARG A 132 -5.48 17.62 4.21
N ASP A 133 -6.34 18.59 3.92
CA ASP A 133 -6.27 19.98 4.38
C ASP A 133 -7.24 20.13 5.57
N LEU A 134 -6.70 20.20 6.78
CA LEU A 134 -7.40 20.29 8.06
C LEU A 134 -7.54 21.76 8.48
N ASN A 135 -8.75 22.22 8.73
CA ASN A 135 -9.02 23.60 9.16
C ASN A 135 -9.63 23.62 10.56
N TYR A 136 -8.77 23.71 11.59
CA TYR A 136 -9.20 23.75 12.98
C TYR A 136 -9.82 25.10 13.41
N GLY A 137 -9.78 26.12 12.54
CA GLY A 137 -10.32 27.46 12.81
C GLY A 137 -11.79 27.69 12.45
N GLY A 138 -12.52 26.69 11.94
CA GLY A 138 -13.96 26.79 11.66
C GLY A 138 -14.38 27.69 10.49
N ALA A 139 -13.42 28.35 9.80
CA ALA A 139 -13.67 29.15 8.59
C ALA A 139 -13.63 28.32 7.29
N GLY A 140 -13.25 27.04 7.36
CA GLY A 140 -13.16 26.13 6.23
C GLY A 140 -13.49 24.70 6.64
N HIS A 141 -13.95 23.89 5.67
CA HIS A 141 -14.19 22.47 5.88
C HIS A 141 -12.91 21.67 5.69
N ASP A 142 -12.70 20.67 6.54
CA ASP A 142 -11.72 19.62 6.29
C ASP A 142 -12.00 19.01 4.91
N ARG A 143 -10.96 18.96 4.08
CA ARG A 143 -11.13 18.51 2.70
C ARG A 143 -9.95 17.70 2.21
N ILE A 144 -10.24 16.85 1.25
CA ILE A 144 -9.23 16.16 0.47
C ILE A 144 -8.93 17.00 -0.76
N VAL A 145 -7.65 17.27 -0.97
CA VAL A 145 -7.11 18.03 -2.09
C VAL A 145 -6.24 17.09 -2.90
N PHE A 146 -6.58 16.87 -4.17
CA PHE A 146 -5.69 16.17 -5.09
C PHE A 146 -4.73 17.15 -5.76
N VAL A 147 -3.45 16.78 -5.75
CA VAL A 147 -2.39 17.46 -6.49
C VAL A 147 -1.85 16.52 -7.56
N TYR A 148 -1.89 16.96 -8.80
CA TYR A 148 -1.61 16.14 -9.98
C TYR A 148 -0.23 16.48 -10.54
N LEU A 149 0.48 15.48 -11.07
CA LEU A 149 1.53 15.78 -12.04
C LEU A 149 0.89 16.31 -13.31
N LYS A 150 1.39 17.41 -13.87
CA LYS A 150 0.99 17.98 -15.15
C LYS A 150 2.18 18.63 -15.84
N LEU A 151 2.14 18.72 -17.17
CA LEU A 151 3.03 19.60 -17.90
C LEU A 151 2.54 21.05 -17.81
N ASN A 152 3.46 21.98 -17.62
CA ASN A 152 3.19 23.39 -17.89
C ASN A 152 3.33 23.69 -19.40
N GLY A 153 3.01 24.93 -19.81
CA GLY A 153 3.10 25.38 -21.20
C GLY A 153 4.50 25.28 -21.84
N ASN A 154 5.54 24.98 -21.05
CA ASN A 154 6.92 24.82 -21.51
C ASN A 154 7.39 23.36 -21.47
N ASN A 155 6.47 22.39 -21.38
CA ASN A 155 6.76 20.96 -21.23
C ASN A 155 7.62 20.61 -19.99
N ILE A 156 7.52 21.40 -18.93
CA ILE A 156 8.14 21.11 -17.64
C ILE A 156 7.10 20.43 -16.74
N ILE A 157 7.45 19.27 -16.18
CA ILE A 157 6.61 18.58 -15.19
C ILE A 157 6.51 19.44 -13.94
N ARG A 158 5.27 19.72 -13.52
CA ARG A 158 4.93 20.45 -12.31
C ARG A 158 3.77 19.78 -11.60
N LEU A 159 3.66 20.08 -10.30
CA LEU A 159 2.50 19.72 -9.51
C LEU A 159 1.40 20.77 -9.70
N TRP A 160 0.17 20.33 -9.93
CA TRP A 160 -1.00 21.18 -10.13
C TRP A 160 -2.07 20.86 -9.10
N CYS A 161 -2.49 21.86 -8.32
CA CYS A 161 -3.53 21.71 -7.31
C CYS A 161 -4.91 21.84 -7.96
N GLU A 162 -5.82 20.91 -7.69
CA GLU A 162 -7.17 20.98 -8.23
C GLU A 162 -8.07 22.01 -7.56
N VAL A 163 -7.80 22.35 -6.30
CA VAL A 163 -8.63 23.29 -5.53
C VAL A 163 -8.26 24.71 -5.91
N ASP A 164 -6.97 25.02 -5.85
CA ASP A 164 -6.48 26.37 -6.17
C ASP A 164 -6.30 26.60 -7.67
N LYS A 165 -6.40 25.54 -8.49
CA LYS A 165 -6.23 25.55 -9.95
C LYS A 165 -4.88 26.12 -10.44
N VAL A 166 -3.88 26.15 -9.56
CA VAL A 166 -2.54 26.70 -9.85
C VAL A 166 -1.44 25.66 -9.66
N PHE A 167 -0.28 25.94 -10.24
CA PHE A 167 0.94 25.15 -10.06
C PHE A 167 1.74 25.53 -8.81
N ASP A 168 1.43 26.68 -8.21
CA ASP A 168 2.14 27.24 -7.06
C ASP A 168 1.16 27.65 -5.97
N CYS A 169 0.97 26.78 -4.98
CA CYS A 169 0.19 27.04 -3.78
C CYS A 169 0.79 26.27 -2.59
N VAL A 170 0.18 26.43 -1.40
CA VAL A 170 0.62 25.70 -0.21
C VAL A 170 0.57 24.18 -0.41
N HIS A 171 -0.44 23.67 -1.11
CA HIS A 171 -0.59 22.23 -1.40
C HIS A 171 0.50 21.69 -2.33
N THR A 172 0.85 22.42 -3.39
CA THR A 172 1.92 21.97 -4.31
C THR A 172 3.30 22.08 -3.67
N LYS A 173 3.54 23.11 -2.85
CA LYS A 173 4.80 23.26 -2.08
C LYS A 173 4.95 22.14 -1.04
N TYR A 174 3.89 21.85 -0.29
CA TYR A 174 3.87 20.72 0.63
C TYR A 174 4.07 19.39 -0.10
N ALA A 175 3.35 19.15 -1.19
CA ALA A 175 3.52 17.93 -1.97
C ALA A 175 4.98 17.74 -2.43
N TRP A 176 5.65 18.81 -2.85
CA TRP A 176 7.06 18.76 -3.26
C TRP A 176 8.04 18.42 -2.14
N SER A 177 7.69 18.65 -0.87
CA SER A 177 8.58 18.30 0.25
C SER A 177 8.55 16.80 0.58
N LEU A 178 7.63 16.04 -0.02
CA LEU A 178 7.47 14.61 0.25
C LEU A 178 8.38 13.75 -0.65
N PRO A 179 9.24 12.88 -0.08
CA PRO A 179 10.14 12.02 -0.86
C PRO A 179 9.42 11.15 -1.89
N ASP A 180 8.25 10.60 -1.53
CA ASP A 180 7.48 9.73 -2.42
C ASP A 180 6.95 10.47 -3.65
N VAL A 181 6.58 11.75 -3.49
CA VAL A 181 6.15 12.60 -4.62
C VAL A 181 7.33 12.92 -5.53
N GLN A 182 8.52 13.16 -4.97
CA GLN A 182 9.73 13.37 -5.75
C GLN A 182 10.08 12.11 -6.55
N ALA A 183 10.01 10.93 -5.92
CA ALA A 183 10.24 9.64 -6.57
C ALA A 183 9.21 9.37 -7.68
N MET A 184 7.92 9.57 -7.42
CA MET A 184 6.85 9.49 -8.42
C MET A 184 7.16 10.37 -9.63
N THR A 185 7.57 11.62 -9.38
CA THR A 185 7.89 12.58 -10.46
C THR A 185 9.06 12.10 -11.32
N GLN A 186 10.13 11.59 -10.70
CA GLN A 186 11.28 11.05 -11.41
C GLN A 186 10.93 9.81 -12.23
N ILE A 187 10.09 8.92 -11.69
CA ILE A 187 9.60 7.73 -12.39
C ILE A 187 8.79 8.13 -13.63
N GLN A 188 7.88 9.10 -13.49
CA GLN A 188 7.07 9.57 -14.62
C GLN A 188 7.90 10.28 -15.69
N TYR A 189 8.92 11.04 -15.27
CA TYR A 189 9.90 11.62 -16.18
C TYR A 189 10.66 10.54 -16.97
N ALA A 190 11.18 9.52 -16.29
CA ALA A 190 11.96 8.44 -16.91
C ALA A 190 11.12 7.54 -17.85
N LYS A 191 9.84 7.31 -17.52
CA LYS A 191 8.94 6.46 -18.32
C LYS A 191 8.45 7.12 -19.62
N GLY A 192 8.67 8.41 -19.82
CA GLY A 192 8.13 9.13 -20.98
C GLY A 192 6.60 9.15 -21.06
N ASN A 193 5.91 8.81 -19.96
CA ASN A 193 4.43 8.73 -19.85
C ASN A 193 3.73 10.10 -19.88
N ILE A 194 4.47 11.13 -20.22
CA ILE A 194 4.10 12.54 -20.15
C ILE A 194 2.96 12.89 -21.15
N ASN A 195 2.73 12.05 -22.16
CA ASN A 195 1.67 12.23 -23.16
C ASN A 195 0.28 11.71 -22.72
N ARG A 196 0.15 11.03 -21.58
CA ARG A 196 -1.16 10.50 -21.08
C ARG A 196 -1.79 11.31 -19.96
N VAL A 197 -1.09 12.33 -19.47
CA VAL A 197 -1.56 13.22 -18.38
C VAL A 197 -2.54 14.29 -18.90
N GLN A 198 -2.82 14.28 -20.21
CA GLN A 198 -3.91 15.02 -20.85
C GLN A 198 -5.15 14.12 -20.95
N LYS A 199 -5.93 14.01 -19.88
CA LYS A 199 -7.38 13.82 -19.98
C LYS A 199 -8.04 14.25 -18.68
#